data_AF-A0A511UYF4-F1
#
_entry.id   AF-A0A511UYF4-F1
#
_cell.length_a   1.000
_cell.length_b   1.000
_cell.length_c   1.000
_cell.angle_alpha   90.00
_cell.angle_beta   90.00
_cell.angle_gamma   90.00
#
_symmetry.space_group_name_H-M   'P 1'
#
loop_
_entity.id
_entity.type
_entity.pdbx_description
1 polymer ?
#
loop_
_entity_poly.entity_id
_entity_poly.type
_entity_poly.pdbx_seq_one_letter_code
_entity_poly.pdbx_strand_id
1 'polypeptide(L)'
;MTQINEIIGLKISQAESKKNWSDFFDYLISRGLKSPRIVISDAHQGLRAAIEEKFVGSTWQRCTVHFIKNIIDAMPKKDSEDARNLAKSIFRSPNSKIARELKEEFIKTYEDNGKYQKAIERLDDGFEDAIQFFAEPENAHKHIKTTNVLERINSEIRRRERVIRIFPNQQSAFRLIGSVLMDYEETLDQGIRKYIHF
;
A
#
# COMPACT_ATOMS: atom_id res chain seq x y z
N MET A 1 19.50 13.92 -6.02
CA MET A 1 19.58 12.89 -4.97
C MET A 1 19.42 11.53 -5.62
N THR A 2 20.23 10.55 -5.24
CA THR A 2 20.10 9.16 -5.69
C THR A 2 18.86 8.57 -5.02
N GLN A 3 17.99 7.90 -5.78
CA GLN A 3 16.81 7.25 -5.22
C GLN A 3 17.25 5.90 -4.64
N ILE A 4 17.17 5.78 -3.31
CA ILE A 4 17.57 4.59 -2.55
C ILE A 4 16.29 3.98 -1.99
N ASN A 5 16.10 2.68 -2.19
CA ASN A 5 15.09 1.92 -1.47
C ASN A 5 15.78 1.32 -0.24
N GLU A 6 15.29 1.65 0.94
CA GLU A 6 15.90 1.24 2.21
C GLU A 6 14.83 0.73 3.17
N ILE A 7 15.16 -0.27 3.97
CA ILE A 7 14.32 -0.81 5.02
C ILE A 7 14.66 -0.07 6.31
N ILE A 8 13.88 0.98 6.60
CA ILE A 8 14.20 1.88 7.72
C ILE A 8 13.87 1.31 9.11
N GLY A 9 13.08 0.24 9.21
CA GLY A 9 12.79 -0.39 10.49
C GLY A 9 11.87 -1.61 10.43
N LEU A 10 11.92 -2.39 11.52
CA LEU A 10 11.09 -3.55 11.78
C LEU A 10 10.58 -3.48 13.23
N LYS A 11 9.32 -3.85 13.45
CA LYS A 11 8.77 -4.07 14.79
C LYS A 11 7.82 -5.25 14.77
N ILE A 12 7.94 -6.12 15.78
CA ILE A 12 6.98 -7.19 16.02
C ILE A 12 5.99 -6.72 17.06
N SER A 13 4.70 -6.90 16.76
CA SER A 13 3.62 -6.60 17.69
C SER A 13 2.56 -7.70 17.68
N GLN A 14 1.76 -7.76 18.73
CA GLN A 14 0.68 -8.74 18.90
C GLN A 14 -0.62 -8.33 18.21
N ALA A 15 -0.75 -7.04 17.83
CA ALA A 15 -1.96 -6.54 17.19
C ALA A 15 -1.66 -5.32 16.31
N GLU A 16 -2.47 -5.15 15.26
CA GLU A 16 -2.52 -3.93 14.47
C GLU A 16 -3.42 -2.93 15.20
N SER A 17 -2.82 -2.01 15.97
CA SER A 17 -3.56 -1.00 16.73
C SER A 17 -2.92 0.37 16.55
N LYS A 18 -3.70 1.44 16.75
CA LYS A 18 -3.19 2.81 16.69
C LYS A 18 -1.98 2.99 17.62
N LYS A 19 -2.05 2.46 18.83
CA LYS A 19 -0.94 2.51 19.80
C LYS A 19 0.32 1.85 19.25
N ASN A 20 0.22 0.62 18.75
CA ASN A 20 1.39 -0.12 18.28
C ASN A 20 2.07 0.56 17.08
N TRP A 21 1.29 1.15 16.17
CA TRP A 21 1.79 1.94 15.06
C TRP A 21 2.41 3.26 15.51
N SER A 22 1.76 3.97 16.44
CA SER A 22 2.29 5.20 17.03
C SER A 22 3.64 4.97 17.69
N ASP A 23 3.75 3.92 18.51
CA ASP A 23 4.99 3.52 19.15
C ASP A 23 6.07 3.12 18.14
N PHE A 24 5.69 2.63 16.94
CA PHE A 24 6.65 2.32 15.87
C PHE A 24 7.13 3.60 15.18
N PHE A 25 6.23 4.52 14.89
CA PHE A 25 6.58 5.82 14.31
C PHE A 25 7.42 6.66 15.27
N ASP A 26 7.12 6.67 16.56
CA ASP A 26 7.95 7.32 17.58
C ASP A 26 9.37 6.75 17.60
N TYR A 27 9.50 5.42 17.47
CA TYR A 27 10.81 4.78 17.32
C TYR A 27 11.56 5.27 16.06
N LEU A 28 10.89 5.35 14.91
CA LEU A 28 11.52 5.86 13.68
C LEU A 28 11.89 7.35 13.78
N ILE A 29 11.00 8.17 14.36
CA ILE A 29 11.22 9.61 14.58
C ILE A 29 12.40 9.83 15.53
N SER A 30 12.52 9.02 16.59
CA SER A 30 13.66 9.09 17.51
C SER A 30 15.01 8.78 16.85
N ARG A 31 14.99 8.05 15.71
CA ARG A 31 16.15 7.77 14.86
C ARG A 31 16.38 8.83 13.77
N GLY A 32 15.58 9.90 13.75
CA GLY A 32 15.71 11.03 12.84
C GLY A 32 14.78 11.00 11.62
N LEU A 33 13.81 10.09 11.55
CA LEU A 33 12.80 10.13 10.49
C LEU A 33 12.00 11.43 10.57
N LYS A 34 12.04 12.21 9.49
CA LYS A 34 11.19 13.39 9.30
C LYS A 34 9.86 12.96 8.67
N SER A 35 8.83 13.81 8.80
CA SER A 35 7.53 13.56 8.16
C SER A 35 7.71 13.28 6.66
N PRO A 36 7.31 12.10 6.17
CA PRO A 36 7.40 11.77 4.75
C PRO A 36 6.42 12.62 3.94
N ARG A 37 6.68 12.86 2.66
CA ARG A 37 5.71 13.58 1.81
C ARG A 37 4.43 12.77 1.59
N ILE A 38 4.58 11.46 1.36
CA ILE A 38 3.48 10.51 1.17
C ILE A 38 3.72 9.23 1.96
N VAL A 39 2.68 8.70 2.59
CA VAL A 39 2.67 7.37 3.23
C VAL A 39 1.65 6.49 2.52
N ILE A 40 2.09 5.32 2.06
CA ILE A 40 1.25 4.37 1.34
C ILE A 40 1.08 3.13 2.20
N SER A 41 -0.15 2.76 2.50
CA SER A 41 -0.45 1.54 3.26
C SER A 41 -1.77 0.92 2.83
N ASP A 42 -2.10 -0.25 3.36
CA ASP A 42 -3.50 -0.68 3.33
C ASP A 42 -4.38 0.23 4.22
N ALA A 43 -5.70 0.03 4.16
CA ALA A 43 -6.67 0.85 4.88
C ALA A 43 -6.91 0.36 6.32
N HIS A 44 -5.86 -0.01 7.05
CA HIS A 44 -5.99 -0.35 8.46
C HIS A 44 -6.25 0.92 9.30
N GLN A 45 -7.42 0.99 9.96
CA GLN A 45 -7.86 2.19 10.69
C GLN A 45 -6.84 2.67 11.74
N GLY A 46 -6.24 1.74 12.49
CA GLY A 46 -5.22 2.07 13.48
C GLY A 46 -3.94 2.65 12.86
N LEU A 47 -3.58 2.23 11.65
CA LEU A 47 -2.39 2.73 10.95
C LEU A 47 -2.65 4.14 10.43
N ARG A 48 -3.79 4.35 9.75
CA ARG A 48 -4.22 5.67 9.27
C ARG A 48 -4.26 6.70 10.40
N ALA A 49 -4.91 6.36 11.52
CA ALA A 49 -5.01 7.25 12.67
C ALA A 49 -3.65 7.57 13.32
N ALA A 50 -2.67 6.65 13.25
CA ALA A 50 -1.32 6.90 13.73
C ALA A 50 -0.52 7.78 12.76
N ILE A 51 -0.70 7.61 11.45
CA ILE A 51 -0.06 8.45 10.42
C ILE A 51 -0.54 9.90 10.56
N GLU A 52 -1.86 10.11 10.65
CA GLU A 52 -2.48 11.43 10.80
C GLU A 52 -1.98 12.17 12.05
N GLU A 53 -1.72 11.44 13.15
CA GLU A 53 -1.21 12.02 14.40
C GLU A 53 0.29 12.32 14.33
N LYS A 54 1.11 11.39 13.82
CA LYS A 54 2.58 11.45 13.93
C LYS A 54 3.22 12.23 12.79
N PHE A 55 2.60 12.27 11.63
CA PHE A 55 3.18 12.86 10.43
C PHE A 55 2.27 13.97 9.87
N VAL A 56 2.15 15.05 10.62
CA VAL A 56 1.37 16.23 10.20
C VAL A 56 1.93 16.78 8.88
N GLY A 57 1.04 17.02 7.92
CA GLY A 57 1.38 17.49 6.57
C GLY A 57 1.74 16.38 5.58
N SER A 58 1.83 15.13 6.02
CA SER A 58 2.00 13.98 5.12
C SER A 58 0.69 13.60 4.45
N THR A 59 0.73 13.34 3.16
CA THR A 59 -0.42 12.76 2.45
C THR A 59 -0.47 11.25 2.74
N TRP A 60 -1.60 10.74 3.20
CA TRP A 60 -1.83 9.31 3.26
C TRP A 60 -2.52 8.83 1.99
N GLN A 61 -2.02 7.74 1.42
CA GLN A 61 -2.61 7.05 0.28
C GLN A 61 -2.95 5.60 0.64
N ARG A 62 -4.18 5.20 0.31
CA ARG A 62 -4.56 3.80 0.27
C ARG A 62 -3.87 3.09 -0.89
N CYS A 63 -3.18 1.99 -0.59
CA CYS A 63 -2.50 1.17 -1.59
C CYS A 63 -3.48 0.74 -2.70
N THR A 64 -3.21 1.18 -3.93
CA THR A 64 -4.04 0.92 -5.12
C THR A 64 -4.11 -0.56 -5.46
N VAL A 65 -3.03 -1.32 -5.29
CA VAL A 65 -2.99 -2.77 -5.57
C VAL A 65 -3.98 -3.52 -4.67
N HIS A 66 -3.89 -3.29 -3.36
CA HIS A 66 -4.81 -3.89 -2.39
C HIS A 66 -6.24 -3.38 -2.59
N PHE A 67 -6.41 -2.11 -2.95
CA PHE A 67 -7.74 -1.56 -3.15
C PHE A 67 -8.44 -2.14 -4.38
N ILE A 68 -7.75 -2.24 -5.53
CA ILE A 68 -8.27 -2.92 -6.73
C ILE A 68 -8.65 -4.36 -6.41
N LYS A 69 -7.81 -5.08 -5.67
CA LYS A 69 -8.11 -6.45 -5.24
C LYS A 69 -9.39 -6.48 -4.39
N ASN A 70 -9.53 -5.59 -3.42
CA ASN A 70 -10.74 -5.50 -2.59
C ASN A 70 -12.00 -5.22 -3.41
N ILE A 71 -11.92 -4.36 -4.43
CA ILE A 71 -13.06 -4.09 -5.32
C ILE A 71 -13.39 -5.35 -6.14
N ILE A 72 -12.40 -5.99 -6.77
CA ILE A 72 -12.57 -7.20 -7.58
C ILE A 72 -13.12 -8.37 -6.75
N ASP A 73 -12.65 -8.55 -5.52
CA ASP A 73 -13.11 -9.61 -4.62
C ASP A 73 -14.58 -9.42 -4.18
N ALA A 74 -15.14 -8.21 -4.33
CA ALA A 74 -16.57 -7.94 -4.13
C ALA A 74 -17.43 -8.20 -5.36
N MET A 75 -16.84 -8.45 -6.53
CA MET A 75 -17.57 -8.71 -7.77
C MET A 75 -17.92 -10.20 -7.92
N PRO A 76 -18.88 -10.55 -8.80
CA PRO A 76 -19.10 -11.92 -9.24
C PRO A 76 -17.81 -12.63 -9.70
N LYS A 77 -17.69 -13.93 -9.44
CA LYS A 77 -16.54 -14.72 -9.92
C LYS A 77 -16.59 -15.01 -11.42
N LYS A 78 -17.79 -15.18 -11.97
CA LYS A 78 -18.07 -15.43 -13.39
C LYS A 78 -18.61 -14.16 -14.04
N ASP A 79 -18.35 -14.01 -15.33
CA ASP A 79 -18.95 -12.95 -16.18
C ASP A 79 -18.71 -11.52 -15.65
N SER A 80 -17.55 -11.28 -15.04
CA SER A 80 -17.12 -9.98 -14.50
C SER A 80 -15.82 -9.47 -15.12
N GLU A 81 -15.40 -10.03 -16.25
CA GLU A 81 -14.14 -9.66 -16.89
C GLU A 81 -14.13 -8.18 -17.29
N ASP A 82 -15.20 -7.69 -17.92
CA ASP A 82 -15.34 -6.29 -18.31
C ASP A 82 -15.32 -5.36 -17.09
N ALA A 83 -16.07 -5.71 -16.04
CA ALA A 83 -16.09 -4.95 -14.79
C ALA A 83 -14.70 -4.87 -14.14
N ARG A 84 -13.96 -5.98 -14.11
CA ARG A 84 -12.60 -6.04 -13.58
C ARG A 84 -11.64 -5.20 -14.42
N ASN A 85 -11.80 -5.20 -15.75
CA ASN A 85 -10.96 -4.43 -16.64
C ASN A 85 -11.23 -2.93 -16.48
N LEU A 86 -12.50 -2.53 -16.41
CA LEU A 86 -12.88 -1.14 -16.15
C LEU A 86 -12.35 -0.66 -14.79
N ALA A 87 -12.51 -1.46 -13.73
CA ALA A 87 -11.97 -1.14 -12.40
C ALA A 87 -10.44 -0.99 -12.39
N LYS A 88 -9.70 -1.79 -13.17
CA LYS A 88 -8.25 -1.62 -13.34
C LYS A 88 -7.90 -0.35 -14.13
N SER A 89 -8.70 -0.01 -15.15
CA SER A 89 -8.48 1.17 -15.99
C SER A 89 -8.57 2.47 -15.18
N ILE A 90 -9.50 2.55 -14.21
CA ILE A 90 -9.63 3.70 -13.29
C ILE A 90 -8.27 4.11 -12.70
N PHE A 91 -7.50 3.16 -12.17
CA PHE A 91 -6.20 3.43 -11.52
C PHE A 91 -5.00 3.43 -12.48
N ARG A 92 -5.20 3.04 -13.75
CA ARG A 92 -4.22 3.17 -14.83
C ARG A 92 -4.35 4.49 -15.59
N SER A 93 -5.40 5.26 -15.32
CA SER A 93 -5.65 6.58 -15.90
C SER A 93 -4.44 7.51 -15.81
N PRO A 94 -4.23 8.38 -16.82
CA PRO A 94 -3.10 9.30 -16.85
C PRO A 94 -3.28 10.49 -15.89
N ASN A 95 -4.51 10.84 -15.53
CA ASN A 95 -4.80 11.92 -14.58
C ASN A 95 -6.08 11.65 -13.77
N SER A 96 -6.27 12.47 -12.73
CA SER A 96 -7.38 12.34 -11.79
C SER A 96 -8.75 12.65 -12.39
N LYS A 97 -8.81 13.47 -13.46
CA LYS A 97 -10.06 13.76 -14.16
C LYS A 97 -10.58 12.51 -14.87
N ILE A 98 -9.74 11.86 -15.68
CA ILE A 98 -10.10 10.63 -16.39
C ILE A 98 -10.41 9.50 -15.41
N ALA A 99 -9.68 9.40 -14.29
CA ALA A 99 -9.97 8.42 -13.26
C ALA A 99 -11.39 8.59 -12.68
N ARG A 100 -11.86 9.84 -12.49
CA ARG A 100 -13.21 10.14 -12.01
C ARG A 100 -14.27 9.84 -13.06
N GLU A 101 -14.02 10.18 -14.32
CA GLU A 101 -14.92 9.84 -15.44
C GLU A 101 -15.13 8.32 -15.54
N LEU A 102 -14.05 7.53 -15.48
CA LEU A 102 -14.13 6.06 -15.50
C LEU A 102 -14.79 5.48 -14.24
N LYS A 103 -14.64 6.12 -13.08
CA LYS A 103 -15.35 5.74 -11.86
C LYS A 103 -16.86 5.91 -12.05
N GLU A 104 -17.30 7.05 -12.58
CA GLU A 104 -18.71 7.32 -12.85
C GLU A 104 -19.27 6.35 -13.90
N GLU A 105 -18.51 6.05 -14.94
CA GLU A 105 -18.88 5.04 -15.95
C GLU A 105 -19.08 3.66 -15.32
N PHE A 106 -18.16 3.24 -14.44
CA PHE A 106 -18.27 1.97 -13.71
C PHE A 106 -19.55 1.91 -12.87
N ILE A 107 -19.87 2.98 -12.14
CA ILE A 107 -21.08 3.05 -11.31
C ILE A 107 -22.32 2.94 -12.19
N LYS A 108 -22.45 3.79 -13.22
CA LYS A 108 -23.61 3.80 -14.12
C LYS A 108 -23.85 2.48 -14.84
N THR A 109 -22.77 1.77 -15.19
CA THR A 109 -22.88 0.50 -15.92
C THR A 109 -23.36 -0.64 -15.04
N TYR A 110 -23.08 -0.60 -13.73
CA TYR A 110 -23.30 -1.73 -12.83
C TYR A 110 -24.26 -1.44 -11.65
N GLU A 111 -24.75 -0.21 -11.48
CA GLU A 111 -25.63 0.19 -10.36
C GLU A 111 -26.94 -0.62 -10.30
N ASP A 112 -27.54 -0.93 -11.44
CA ASP A 112 -28.79 -1.72 -11.50
C ASP A 112 -28.59 -3.21 -11.18
N ASN A 113 -27.35 -3.67 -11.06
CA ASN A 113 -27.02 -5.04 -10.77
C ASN A 113 -26.54 -5.21 -9.33
N GLY A 114 -27.44 -5.66 -8.45
CA GLY A 114 -27.17 -5.86 -7.02
C GLY A 114 -25.96 -6.76 -6.68
N LYS A 115 -25.43 -7.54 -7.64
CA LYS A 115 -24.19 -8.29 -7.45
C LYS A 115 -22.93 -7.40 -7.40
N TYR A 116 -23.00 -6.19 -7.95
CA TYR A 116 -21.90 -5.22 -7.98
C TYR A 116 -22.00 -4.16 -6.90
N GLN A 117 -23.09 -4.09 -6.15
CA GLN A 117 -23.34 -3.07 -5.12
C GLN A 117 -22.17 -2.94 -4.13
N LYS A 118 -21.66 -4.06 -3.62
CA LYS A 118 -20.50 -4.06 -2.71
C LYS A 118 -19.21 -3.57 -3.36
N ALA A 119 -19.03 -3.80 -4.66
CA ALA A 119 -17.85 -3.33 -5.39
C ALA A 119 -17.95 -1.82 -5.63
N ILE A 120 -19.16 -1.31 -5.93
CA ILE A 120 -19.46 0.11 -6.07
C ILE A 120 -19.24 0.84 -4.75
N GLU A 121 -19.80 0.37 -3.64
CA GLU A 121 -19.61 0.94 -2.30
C GLU A 121 -18.12 1.02 -1.95
N ARG A 122 -17.38 -0.08 -2.13
CA ARG A 122 -15.93 -0.11 -1.88
C ARG A 122 -15.19 0.89 -2.74
N LEU A 123 -15.50 0.95 -4.04
CA LEU A 123 -14.89 1.89 -4.97
C LEU A 123 -15.15 3.31 -4.53
N ASP A 124 -16.41 3.67 -4.23
CA ASP A 124 -16.80 5.02 -3.86
C ASP A 124 -16.12 5.49 -2.57
N ASP A 125 -16.21 4.69 -1.50
CA ASP A 125 -15.65 4.99 -0.17
C ASP A 125 -14.13 5.19 -0.20
N GLY A 126 -13.42 4.43 -1.02
CA GLY A 126 -11.96 4.39 -1.02
C GLY A 126 -11.28 5.11 -2.17
N PHE A 127 -12.04 5.64 -3.14
CA PHE A 127 -11.48 6.18 -4.38
C PHE A 127 -10.53 7.35 -4.11
N GLU A 128 -11.00 8.37 -3.39
CA GLU A 128 -10.20 9.57 -3.14
C GLU A 128 -8.93 9.22 -2.35
N ASP A 129 -9.03 8.34 -1.35
CA ASP A 129 -7.88 7.84 -0.59
C ASP A 129 -6.84 7.11 -1.48
N ALA A 130 -7.26 6.46 -2.56
CA ALA A 130 -6.40 5.66 -3.42
C ALA A 130 -5.74 6.45 -4.57
N ILE A 131 -6.26 7.62 -4.94
CA ILE A 131 -5.77 8.41 -6.09
C ILE A 131 -4.84 9.57 -5.71
N GLN A 132 -4.40 9.63 -4.46
CA GLN A 132 -3.55 10.71 -3.93
C GLN A 132 -2.23 10.89 -4.70
N PHE A 133 -1.71 9.84 -5.34
CA PHE A 133 -0.52 9.89 -6.19
C PHE A 133 -0.64 10.87 -7.36
N PHE A 134 -1.84 11.28 -7.79
CA PHE A 134 -1.98 12.28 -8.84
C PHE A 134 -1.47 13.67 -8.44
N ALA A 135 -1.29 13.94 -7.14
CA ALA A 135 -0.62 15.15 -6.64
C ALA A 135 0.92 15.09 -6.76
N GLU A 136 1.47 13.91 -7.09
CA GLU A 136 2.89 13.69 -7.28
C GLU A 136 3.30 13.86 -8.75
N PRO A 137 4.59 14.10 -9.04
CA PRO A 137 5.10 14.13 -10.40
C PRO A 137 4.78 12.84 -11.18
N GLU A 138 4.42 12.99 -12.46
CA GLU A 138 3.93 11.87 -13.30
C GLU A 138 4.93 10.70 -13.40
N ASN A 139 6.23 11.00 -13.44
CA ASN A 139 7.30 9.99 -13.44
C ASN A 139 7.31 9.12 -12.17
N ALA A 140 6.84 9.65 -11.03
CA ALA A 140 6.75 8.93 -9.77
C ALA A 140 5.54 7.98 -9.71
N HIS A 141 4.48 8.22 -10.50
CA HIS A 141 3.22 7.48 -10.40
C HIS A 141 3.41 5.97 -10.56
N LYS A 142 4.30 5.55 -11.48
CA LYS A 142 4.57 4.12 -11.70
C LYS A 142 5.10 3.42 -10.45
N HIS A 143 5.86 4.13 -9.63
CA HIS A 143 6.47 3.60 -8.41
C HIS A 143 5.53 3.70 -7.20
N ILE A 144 4.74 4.77 -7.13
CA ILE A 144 3.79 5.01 -6.03
C ILE A 144 2.56 4.09 -6.14
N LYS A 145 2.13 3.75 -7.36
CA LYS A 145 0.97 2.88 -7.60
C LYS A 145 1.25 1.39 -7.36
N THR A 146 2.49 0.99 -7.11
CA THR A 146 2.84 -0.44 -6.98
C THR A 146 3.45 -0.74 -5.63
N THR A 147 2.96 -1.80 -4.99
CA THR A 147 3.61 -2.40 -3.83
C THR A 147 4.47 -3.61 -4.20
N ASN A 148 4.82 -3.80 -5.48
CA ASN A 148 5.57 -5.00 -5.92
C ASN A 148 6.85 -5.26 -5.11
N VAL A 149 7.59 -4.21 -4.73
CA VAL A 149 8.79 -4.33 -3.88
C VAL A 149 8.41 -4.84 -2.49
N LEU A 150 7.36 -4.28 -1.88
CA LEU A 150 6.86 -4.71 -0.57
C LEU A 150 6.29 -6.14 -0.61
N GLU A 151 5.54 -6.50 -1.65
CA GLU A 151 5.00 -7.86 -1.82
C GLU A 151 6.10 -8.90 -2.00
N ARG A 152 7.19 -8.53 -2.68
CA ARG A 152 8.37 -9.39 -2.82
C ARG A 152 9.05 -9.61 -1.46
N ILE A 153 9.25 -8.55 -0.68
CA ILE A 153 9.78 -8.62 0.69
C ILE A 153 8.89 -9.51 1.56
N ASN A 154 7.59 -9.25 1.57
CA ASN A 154 6.61 -10.05 2.31
C ASN A 154 6.67 -11.53 1.92
N SER A 155 6.82 -11.82 0.62
CA SER A 155 6.97 -13.19 0.13
C SER A 155 8.25 -13.87 0.64
N GLU A 156 9.37 -13.15 0.71
CA GLU A 156 10.64 -13.68 1.24
C GLU A 156 10.57 -13.96 2.75
N ILE A 157 9.86 -13.13 3.51
CA ILE A 157 9.56 -13.37 4.92
C ILE A 157 8.69 -14.62 5.06
N ARG A 158 7.56 -14.69 4.32
CA ARG A 158 6.62 -15.81 4.38
C ARG A 158 7.28 -17.15 4.02
N ARG A 159 8.25 -17.17 3.09
CA ARG A 159 9.00 -18.39 2.72
C ARG A 159 9.71 -19.02 3.93
N ARG A 160 10.34 -18.21 4.77
CA ARG A 160 11.09 -18.69 5.95
C ARG A 160 10.18 -18.92 7.15
N GLU A 161 9.18 -18.06 7.34
CA GLU A 161 8.17 -18.22 8.40
C GLU A 161 7.42 -19.56 8.28
N ARG A 162 7.01 -19.96 7.07
CA ARG A 162 6.24 -21.20 6.82
C ARG A 162 6.95 -22.47 7.27
N VAL A 163 8.30 -22.48 7.25
CA VAL A 163 9.10 -23.63 7.68
C VAL A 163 9.07 -23.74 9.22
N ILE A 164 9.15 -22.60 9.91
CA ILE A 164 9.23 -22.54 11.38
C ILE A 164 7.85 -22.80 12.02
N ARG A 165 6.78 -22.30 11.40
CA ARG A 165 5.37 -22.38 11.85
C ARG A 165 5.08 -21.64 13.16
N ILE A 166 5.80 -21.95 14.24
CA ILE A 166 5.59 -21.37 15.57
C ILE A 166 6.93 -20.88 16.12
N PHE A 167 6.98 -19.60 16.48
CA PHE A 167 8.15 -19.03 17.14
C PHE A 167 8.08 -19.22 18.65
N PRO A 168 9.19 -19.56 19.33
CA PRO A 168 9.21 -19.74 20.78
C PRO A 168 9.05 -18.42 21.56
N ASN A 169 9.39 -17.28 20.95
CA ASN A 169 9.18 -15.94 21.49
C ASN A 169 9.35 -14.87 20.39
N GLN A 170 8.96 -13.63 20.70
CA GLN A 170 9.07 -12.50 19.77
C GLN A 170 10.51 -12.21 19.33
N GLN A 171 11.51 -12.40 20.21
CA GLN A 171 12.90 -12.13 19.88
C GLN A 171 13.44 -13.09 18.82
N SER A 172 13.02 -14.36 18.85
CA SER A 172 13.36 -15.33 17.81
C SER A 172 12.74 -14.96 16.46
N ALA A 173 11.49 -14.49 16.45
CA ALA A 173 10.86 -13.98 15.23
C ALA A 173 11.58 -12.71 14.73
N PHE A 174 11.96 -11.81 15.64
CA PHE A 174 12.65 -10.56 15.29
C PHE A 174 14.01 -10.84 14.65
N ARG A 175 14.80 -11.77 15.21
CA ARG A 175 16.09 -12.15 14.63
C ARG A 175 15.96 -12.75 13.24
N LEU A 176 15.01 -13.67 13.04
CA LEU A 176 14.80 -14.25 11.72
C LEU A 176 14.32 -13.20 10.73
N ILE A 177 13.23 -12.47 11.03
CA ILE A 177 12.69 -11.50 10.08
C ILE A 177 13.73 -10.41 9.82
N GLY A 178 14.45 -9.95 10.85
CA GLY A 178 15.55 -9.01 10.72
C GLY A 178 16.66 -9.51 9.79
N SER A 179 17.11 -10.76 9.94
CA SER A 179 18.14 -11.31 9.06
C SER A 179 17.66 -11.38 7.60
N VAL A 180 16.40 -11.74 7.38
CA VAL A 180 15.80 -11.77 6.03
C VAL A 180 15.76 -10.39 5.40
N LEU A 181 15.40 -9.38 6.18
CA LEU A 181 15.34 -8.01 5.71
C LEU A 181 16.75 -7.49 5.38
N MET A 182 17.75 -7.78 6.23
CA MET A 182 19.15 -7.45 5.97
C MET A 182 19.65 -8.10 4.67
N ASP A 183 19.45 -9.41 4.52
CA ASP A 183 19.83 -10.14 3.29
C ASP A 183 19.13 -9.55 2.05
N TYR A 184 17.86 -9.16 2.19
CA TYR A 184 17.09 -8.62 1.07
C TYR A 184 17.50 -7.20 0.71
N GLU A 185 17.86 -6.37 1.70
CA GLU A 185 18.32 -5.01 1.50
C GLU A 185 19.56 -4.95 0.62
N GLU A 186 20.47 -5.93 0.72
CA GLU A 186 21.61 -6.06 -0.20
C GLU A 186 21.20 -6.20 -1.67
N THR A 187 19.98 -6.70 -1.94
CA THR A 187 19.42 -6.85 -3.28
C THR A 187 18.59 -5.65 -3.74
N LEU A 188 18.26 -4.73 -2.84
CA LEU A 188 17.58 -3.49 -3.21
C LEU A 188 18.55 -2.65 -4.05
N ASP A 189 18.10 -2.29 -5.26
CA ASP A 189 18.88 -1.59 -6.29
C ASP A 189 19.66 -0.41 -5.68
N GLN A 190 21.00 -0.52 -5.68
CA GLN A 190 21.93 0.46 -5.11
C GLN A 190 22.04 1.73 -5.97
N GLY A 191 20.91 2.32 -6.34
CA GLY A 191 20.84 3.70 -6.85
C GLY A 191 21.11 3.91 -8.34
N ILE A 192 21.02 2.90 -9.20
CA ILE A 192 21.35 3.08 -10.63
C ILE A 192 20.24 3.77 -11.43
N ARG A 193 19.00 3.80 -10.93
CA ARG A 193 17.87 4.34 -11.68
C ARG A 193 17.18 5.51 -10.96
N LYS A 194 17.36 6.72 -11.51
CA LYS A 194 16.74 7.97 -11.05
C LYS A 194 15.32 8.08 -11.63
N TYR A 195 14.28 8.08 -10.79
CA TYR A 195 12.90 8.16 -11.27
C TYR A 195 12.08 9.33 -10.69
N ILE A 196 12.58 10.05 -9.70
CA ILE A 196 11.88 11.18 -9.08
C ILE A 196 12.83 12.37 -9.00
N HIS A 197 12.42 13.50 -9.59
CA HIS A 197 13.08 14.79 -9.48
C HIS A 197 12.16 15.69 -8.66
N PHE A 198 12.64 16.14 -7.49
CA PHE A 198 12.02 17.21 -6.72
C PHE A 198 12.58 18.55 -7.16
#